data_AF-A0A925SVB6-F1
#
_entry.id   AF-A0A925SVB6-F1
#
_cell.length_a   1.000
_cell.length_b   1.000
_cell.length_c   1.000
_cell.angle_alpha   90.00
_cell.angle_beta   90.00
_cell.angle_gamma   90.00
#
_symmetry.space_group_name_H-M   'P 1'
#
loop_
_entity.id
_entity.type
_entity.pdbx_description
1 polymer ?
#
loop_
_entity_poly.entity_id
_entity_poly.type
_entity_poly.pdbx_seq_one_letter_code
_entity_poly.pdbx_strand_id
1 'polypeptide(L)' 'MKNATLRQLRVFESAARHLSLTRAAEELHLTPPAVSIQIRQLEGHAQAPLFERAGRG' A
#
# COMPACT_ATOMS: atom_id res chain seq x y z
N MET A 1 -1.42 -9.34 18.14
CA MET A 1 -1.69 -8.70 16.82
C MET A 1 -0.55 -7.75 16.54
N LYS A 2 0.08 -7.79 15.36
CA LYS A 2 1.08 -6.76 15.01
C LYS A 2 0.33 -5.45 14.70
N ASN A 3 0.76 -4.35 15.30
CA ASN A 3 0.03 -3.08 15.27
C ASN A 3 0.21 -2.38 13.92
N ALA A 4 -0.85 -2.31 13.12
CA ALA A 4 -0.90 -1.46 11.94
C ALA A 4 -0.89 0.02 12.33
N THR A 5 -0.16 0.85 11.57
CA THR A 5 -0.13 2.29 11.80
C THR A 5 -1.21 2.99 10.95
N LEU A 6 -1.73 4.12 11.43
CA LEU A 6 -2.64 4.97 10.64
C LEU A 6 -2.03 5.38 9.29
N ARG A 7 -0.71 5.56 9.25
CA ARG A 7 0.02 5.86 8.00
C ARG A 7 -0.10 4.72 6.99
N GLN A 8 0.08 3.47 7.43
CA GLN A 8 -0.07 2.30 6.57
C GLN A 8 -1.50 2.16 6.04
N LEU A 9 -2.50 2.42 6.88
CA LEU A 9 -3.91 2.39 6.46
C LEU A 9 -4.23 3.48 5.44
N ARG A 10 -3.69 4.69 5.60
CA ARG A 10 -3.83 5.78 4.61
C ARG A 10 -3.16 5.45 3.28
N VAL A 11 -1.96 4.87 3.33
CA VAL A 11 -1.25 4.42 2.12
C VAL A 11 -2.05 3.34 1.39
N PHE A 12 -2.57 2.35 2.13
CA PHE A 12 -3.41 1.31 1.57
C PHE A 12 -4.68 1.87 0.92
N GLU A 13 -5.41 2.73 1.63
CA GLU A 13 -6.66 3.31 1.13
C GLU A 13 -6.44 4.15 -0.13
N SER A 14 -5.44 5.03 -0.16
CA SER A 14 -5.10 5.81 -1.37
C SER A 14 -4.67 4.90 -2.54
N ALA A 15 -3.84 3.88 -2.29
CA ALA A 15 -3.43 2.92 -3.32
C ALA A 15 -4.61 2.10 -3.87
N ALA A 16 -5.54 1.69 -3.02
CA ALA A 16 -6.76 0.99 -3.42
C ALA A 16 -7.70 1.90 -4.22
N ARG A 17 -7.85 3.17 -3.81
CA ARG A 17 -8.68 4.15 -4.49
C ARG A 17 -8.18 4.46 -5.90
N HIS A 18 -6.85 4.59 -6.06
CA HIS A 18 -6.23 4.93 -7.35
C HIS A 18 -5.91 3.73 -8.23
N LEU A 19 -5.94 2.51 -7.67
CA LEU A 19 -5.42 1.29 -8.31
C LEU A 19 -3.98 1.47 -8.85
N SER A 20 -3.19 2.34 -8.23
CA SER A 20 -1.86 2.72 -8.70
C SER A 20 -0.97 3.18 -7.55
N LEU A 21 0.16 2.49 -7.36
CA LEU A 21 1.15 2.87 -6.36
C LEU A 21 1.82 4.21 -6.67
N THR A 22 1.97 4.55 -7.96
CA THR A 22 2.55 5.83 -8.38
C THR A 22 1.63 6.99 -8.04
N ARG A 23 0.33 6.90 -8.37
CA ARG A 23 -0.63 7.97 -8.05
C ARG A 23 -0.84 8.13 -6.55
N ALA A 24 -0.87 7.03 -5.79
CA ALA A 24 -0.93 7.10 -4.34
C ALA A 24 0.34 7.75 -3.73
N ALA A 25 1.50 7.50 -4.33
CA ALA A 25 2.73 8.16 -3.92
C ALA A 25 2.68 9.68 -4.18
N GLU A 26 2.19 10.10 -5.35
CA GLU A 26 1.99 11.51 -5.68
C GLU A 26 1.01 12.19 -4.71
N GLU A 27 -0.16 11.58 -4.46
CA GLU A 27 -1.17 12.12 -3.52
C GLU A 27 -0.60 12.29 -2.10
N LEU A 28 0.17 11.31 -1.64
CA LEU A 28 0.68 11.28 -0.27
C LEU A 28 2.05 11.97 -0.12
N HIS A 29 2.57 12.59 -1.17
CA HIS A 29 3.91 13.19 -1.22
C HIS A 29 5.02 12.21 -0.82
N LEU A 30 4.92 10.98 -1.33
CA LEU A 30 5.85 9.88 -1.13
C LEU A 30 6.50 9.46 -2.44
N THR A 31 7.52 8.61 -2.32
CA THR A 31 8.05 7.88 -3.47
C THR A 31 7.29 6.57 -3.66
N PRO A 32 7.15 6.06 -4.90
CA PRO A 32 6.52 4.76 -5.14
C PRO A 32 7.13 3.59 -4.35
N PRO A 33 8.46 3.50 -4.15
CA PRO A 33 9.07 2.50 -3.26
C PRO A 33 8.61 2.63 -1.80
N ALA A 34 8.44 3.85 -1.28
CA ALA A 34 7.97 4.07 0.08
C ALA A 34 6.52 3.58 0.28
N VAL A 35 5.65 3.81 -0.71
CA VAL A 35 4.29 3.26 -0.73
C VAL A 35 4.31 1.74 -0.73
N SER A 36 5.12 1.13 -1.60
CA SER A 36 5.27 -0.33 -1.69
C SER A 36 5.74 -0.98 -0.38
N ILE A 37 6.74 -0.38 0.30
CA ILE A 37 7.23 -0.86 1.59
C ILE A 37 6.12 -0.82 2.65
N GLN A 38 5.35 0.27 2.72
CA GLN A 38 4.29 0.42 3.70
C GLN A 38 3.16 -0.59 3.50
N ILE A 39 2.78 -0.86 2.25
CA ILE A 39 1.80 -1.90 1.92
C ILE A 39 2.33 -3.27 2.33
N ARG A 40 3.59 -3.61 1.99
CA ARG A 40 4.18 -4.90 2.35
C ARG A 40 4.27 -5.11 3.87
N GLN A 41 4.55 -4.07 4.62
CA GLN A 41 4.52 -4.13 6.09
C GLN A 41 3.10 -4.37 6.61
N LEU A 42 2.09 -3.71 6.03
CA LEU A 42 0.69 -3.90 6.39
C LEU A 42 0.18 -5.30 6.05
N GLU A 43 0.54 -5.84 4.89
CA GLU A 43 0.32 -7.25 4.51
C GLU A 43 0.96 -8.19 5.53
N GLY A 44 2.18 -7.87 5.99
CA GLY A 44 2.85 -8.57 7.08
C GLY A 44 2.12 -8.50 8.42
N HIS A 45 1.31 -7.47 8.68
CA HIS A 45 0.44 -7.40 9.86
C HIS A 45 -0.86 -8.19 9.66
N ALA A 46 -1.44 -8.12 8.46
CA ALA A 46 -2.65 -8.83 8.07
C ALA A 46 -2.43 -10.35 7.87
N GLN A 47 -1.19 -10.79 7.71
CA GLN A 47 -0.82 -12.17 7.35
C GLN A 47 -1.48 -12.62 6.03
N ALA A 48 -1.76 -11.67 5.14
CA ALA A 48 -2.42 -11.89 3.87
C ALA A 48 -2.01 -10.81 2.86
N PRO A 49 -2.02 -11.11 1.55
CA PRO A 49 -1.90 -10.09 0.53
C PRO A 49 -3.11 -9.13 0.60
N LEU A 50 -2.86 -7.85 0.38
CA LEU A 50 -3.90 -6.81 0.40
C LEU A 50 -4.28 -6.33 -1.00
N PHE A 51 -3.43 -6.62 -1.99
CA PHE A 51 -3.70 -6.36 -3.40
C PHE A 51 -3.46 -7.60 -4.24
N GLU A 52 -4.34 -7.83 -5.20
CA GLU A 52 -4.10 -8.77 -6.28
C GLU A 52 -3.22 -8.10 -7.34
N ARG A 53 -2.14 -8.77 -7.74
CA ARG A 53 -1.33 -8.30 -8.87
C ARG A 53 -2.05 -8.69 -10.14
N ALA A 54 -2.71 -7.73 -10.78
CA ALA A 54 -3.12 -7.88 -12.17
C ALA A 54 -1.83 -8.06 -13.00
N GLY A 55 -1.55 -9.31 -13.36
CA GLY A 55 -0.42 -9.62 -14.24
C GLY A 55 -0.63 -8.86 -15.55
N ARG A 56 0.32 -7.98 -15.88
CA ARG A 56 0.53 -7.61 -17.28
C ARG A 56 1.29 -8.78 -17.88
N GLY A 57 0.55 -9.78 -18.37
CA GLY A 57 1.05 -10.69 -19.38
C GLY A 57 1.39 -9.92 -20.65
#